data_AF-A0A1D2IFP8-F1
#
_entry.id   AF-A0A1D2IFP8-F1
#
_cell.length_a   1.000
_cell.length_b   1.000
_cell.length_c   1.000
_cell.angle_alpha   90.00
_cell.angle_beta   90.00
_cell.angle_gamma   90.00
#
_symmetry.space_group_name_H-M   'P 1'
#
loop_
_entity.id
_entity.type
_entity.pdbx_description
1 polymer ?
#
loop_
_entity_poly.entity_id
_entity_poly.type
_entity_poly.pdbx_seq_one_letter_code
_entity_poly.pdbx_strand_id
1 'polypeptide(L)'
;MARARGGDDVSRRRGGGAKGRAGRARQVYVYTEGEVTEPEYIDIVVRGGTWAETGRTVQHHIANPNAEGKHRKPLRMVQEAVRTLRKVEREAKDAGLRRDKDWNWPQVWVLFDRDDHQGVREALDLAEKEGVRVAYSHPCFELWRLLHYSNYTATFGGVASDATGKLRSRPGFAATYGRGVRTVTEQQSKHVREGQVLTPSHDDDLSRYRTAKKHAQKINDGHSTTNPNAWDPYTDVWRFVEDGLLLSGY
;
A
#
# COMPACT_ATOMS: atom_id res chain seq x y z
N MET A 1 -46.83 -53.93 -3.13
CA MET A 1 -46.10 -52.86 -3.84
C MET A 1 -44.84 -52.52 -3.07
N ALA A 2 -43.71 -52.46 -3.76
CA ALA A 2 -42.36 -52.45 -3.20
C ALA A 2 -41.96 -51.10 -2.56
N ARG A 3 -41.08 -51.17 -1.55
CA ARG A 3 -40.37 -50.04 -0.92
C ARG A 3 -39.30 -49.46 -1.85
N ALA A 4 -39.05 -48.15 -1.72
CA ALA A 4 -37.68 -47.61 -1.71
C ALA A 4 -37.63 -46.28 -0.94
N ARG A 5 -36.79 -46.23 0.10
CA ARG A 5 -36.27 -44.99 0.71
C ARG A 5 -35.26 -44.39 -0.28
N GLY A 6 -35.39 -43.11 -0.60
CA GLY A 6 -34.36 -42.33 -1.28
C GLY A 6 -33.86 -41.24 -0.34
N GLY A 7 -32.74 -41.51 0.33
CA GLY A 7 -31.88 -40.44 0.82
C GLY A 7 -31.04 -39.97 -0.35
N ASP A 8 -30.89 -38.66 -0.53
CA ASP A 8 -29.95 -38.12 -1.49
C ASP A 8 -29.08 -37.05 -0.86
N ASP A 9 -27.87 -37.09 -1.37
CA ASP A 9 -26.63 -36.90 -0.65
C ASP A 9 -26.17 -35.44 -0.63
N VAL A 10 -25.34 -35.17 0.36
CA VAL A 10 -24.61 -33.91 0.51
C VAL A 10 -23.65 -33.76 -0.67
N SER A 11 -23.92 -32.84 -1.58
CA SER A 11 -22.89 -32.29 -2.47
C SER A 11 -22.67 -30.80 -2.16
N ARG A 12 -22.01 -30.52 -1.02
CA ARG A 12 -21.20 -29.30 -0.91
C ARG A 12 -20.13 -29.43 -1.99
N ARG A 13 -20.29 -28.74 -3.12
CA ARG A 13 -19.23 -28.61 -4.13
C ARG A 13 -18.00 -27.97 -3.46
N ARG A 14 -17.10 -28.80 -2.94
CA ARG A 14 -15.67 -28.47 -2.75
C ARG A 14 -15.04 -28.39 -4.14
N GLY A 15 -15.43 -27.38 -4.90
CA GLY A 15 -15.14 -27.24 -6.32
C GLY A 15 -14.14 -26.13 -6.57
N GLY A 16 -12.87 -26.41 -6.31
CA GLY A 16 -11.76 -25.58 -6.73
C GLY A 16 -10.50 -26.44 -6.72
N GLY A 17 -10.27 -27.18 -7.81
CA GLY A 17 -9.04 -27.95 -7.99
C GLY A 17 -7.80 -27.05 -7.90
N ALA A 18 -6.61 -27.64 -7.80
CA ALA A 18 -5.34 -26.91 -7.65
C ALA A 18 -5.17 -25.78 -8.69
N LYS A 19 -5.62 -25.99 -9.94
CA LYS A 19 -5.65 -24.96 -10.99
C LYS A 19 -6.55 -23.75 -10.67
N GLY A 20 -7.72 -23.96 -10.07
CA GLY A 20 -8.63 -22.89 -9.66
C GLY A 20 -8.18 -22.13 -8.42
N ARG A 21 -7.32 -22.74 -7.59
CA ARG A 21 -6.69 -22.08 -6.43
C ARG A 21 -5.53 -21.18 -6.86
N ALA A 22 -4.69 -21.65 -7.78
CA ALA A 22 -3.48 -20.93 -8.20
C ALA A 22 -3.75 -19.71 -9.09
N GLY A 23 -4.87 -19.68 -9.82
CA GLY A 23 -5.23 -18.59 -10.73
C GLY A 23 -6.01 -17.42 -10.10
N ARG A 24 -6.28 -17.45 -8.79
CA ARG A 24 -6.99 -16.35 -8.12
C ARG A 24 -6.03 -15.26 -7.69
N ALA A 25 -6.42 -14.00 -7.90
CA ALA A 25 -5.69 -12.85 -7.40
C ALA A 25 -5.49 -12.91 -5.88
N ARG A 26 -4.30 -12.51 -5.42
CA ARG A 26 -4.05 -12.32 -3.98
C ARG A 26 -4.95 -11.21 -3.46
N GLN A 27 -5.62 -11.46 -2.34
CA GLN A 27 -6.43 -10.44 -1.67
C GLN A 27 -5.54 -9.62 -0.72
N VAL A 28 -5.54 -8.29 -0.87
CA VAL A 28 -4.70 -7.39 -0.08
C VAL A 28 -5.59 -6.33 0.56
N TYR A 29 -5.68 -6.35 1.89
CA TYR A 29 -6.48 -5.41 2.65
C TYR A 29 -5.57 -4.31 3.18
N VAL A 30 -5.90 -3.05 2.93
CA VAL A 30 -5.03 -1.91 3.21
C VAL A 30 -5.75 -0.94 4.13
N TYR A 31 -5.11 -0.61 5.24
CA TYR A 31 -5.49 0.50 6.10
C TYR A 31 -4.60 1.69 5.76
N THR A 32 -5.18 2.87 5.58
CA THR A 32 -4.43 4.10 5.31
C THR A 32 -4.72 5.14 6.38
N GLU A 33 -3.72 5.95 6.74
CA GLU A 33 -3.92 7.10 7.62
C GLU A 33 -4.77 8.16 6.92
N GLY A 34 -4.39 8.59 5.72
CA GLY A 34 -5.15 9.54 4.92
C GLY A 34 -6.39 8.94 4.26
N GLU A 35 -7.39 9.79 4.07
CA GLU A 35 -8.69 9.45 3.47
C GLU A 35 -8.68 9.49 1.94
N VAL A 36 -7.69 10.16 1.33
CA VAL A 36 -7.71 10.52 -0.09
C VAL A 36 -6.42 10.11 -0.80
N THR A 37 -5.28 10.65 -0.35
CA THR A 37 -4.00 10.55 -1.09
C THR A 37 -3.56 9.10 -1.31
N GLU A 38 -3.47 8.30 -0.24
CA GLU A 38 -2.98 6.93 -0.31
C GLU A 38 -3.98 6.00 -1.01
N PRO A 39 -5.30 6.03 -0.74
CA PRO A 39 -6.27 5.29 -1.53
C PRO A 39 -6.21 5.58 -3.03
N GLU A 40 -6.19 6.86 -3.44
CA GLU A 40 -6.12 7.23 -4.86
C GLU A 40 -4.78 6.80 -5.49
N TYR A 41 -3.67 6.93 -4.77
CA TYR A 41 -2.37 6.42 -5.22
C TYR A 41 -2.43 4.92 -5.49
N ILE A 42 -2.98 4.13 -4.57
CA ILE A 42 -3.11 2.67 -4.71
C ILE A 42 -3.93 2.32 -5.95
N ASP A 43 -5.10 2.94 -6.10
CA ASP A 43 -5.98 2.72 -7.25
C ASP A 43 -5.29 3.01 -8.58
N ILE A 44 -4.54 4.12 -8.65
CA ILE A 44 -3.80 4.51 -9.84
C ILE A 44 -2.70 3.50 -10.18
N VAL A 45 -1.85 3.14 -9.21
CA VAL A 45 -0.70 2.25 -9.50
C VAL A 45 -1.11 0.82 -9.76
N VAL A 46 -2.19 0.32 -9.14
CA VAL A 46 -2.73 -1.02 -9.46
C VAL A 46 -3.32 -1.06 -10.86
N ARG A 47 -4.00 0.02 -11.29
CA ARG A 47 -4.57 0.13 -12.64
C ARG A 47 -3.51 0.30 -13.73
N GLY A 48 -2.50 1.14 -13.47
CA GLY A 48 -1.49 1.54 -14.45
C GLY A 48 -0.16 0.79 -14.35
N GLY A 49 0.01 -0.08 -13.35
CA GLY A 49 1.28 -0.73 -13.06
C GLY A 49 1.56 -2.02 -13.82
N THR A 50 2.82 -2.40 -13.80
CA THR A 50 3.35 -3.64 -14.39
C THR A 50 3.48 -4.71 -13.31
N TRP A 51 2.72 -5.80 -13.45
CA TRP A 51 2.81 -6.96 -12.57
C TRP A 51 4.24 -7.53 -12.55
N ALA A 52 4.73 -7.85 -11.35
CA ALA A 52 6.08 -8.41 -11.19
C ALA A 52 6.22 -9.83 -11.76
N GLU A 53 5.13 -10.58 -11.82
CA GLU A 53 5.12 -11.96 -12.31
C GLU A 53 3.91 -12.22 -13.21
N THR A 54 4.16 -12.85 -14.36
CA THR A 54 3.10 -13.21 -15.32
C THR A 54 2.04 -14.10 -14.67
N GLY A 55 0.77 -13.69 -14.77
CA GLY A 55 -0.36 -14.45 -14.27
C GLY A 55 -0.60 -14.35 -12.76
N ARG A 56 0.20 -13.54 -12.03
CA ARG A 56 -0.06 -13.19 -10.62
C ARG A 56 -0.56 -11.76 -10.54
N THR A 57 -1.75 -11.59 -9.98
CA THR A 57 -2.36 -10.28 -9.78
C THR A 57 -2.82 -10.11 -8.34
N VAL A 58 -3.04 -8.86 -7.96
CA VAL A 58 -3.59 -8.46 -6.67
C VAL A 58 -4.98 -7.86 -6.86
N GLN A 59 -5.87 -8.15 -5.92
CA GLN A 59 -7.08 -7.40 -5.69
C GLN A 59 -6.95 -6.69 -4.33
N HIS A 60 -6.85 -5.37 -4.36
CA HIS A 60 -6.74 -4.58 -3.14
C HIS A 60 -8.11 -4.14 -2.61
N HIS A 61 -8.18 -3.89 -1.32
CA HIS A 61 -9.36 -3.41 -0.61
C HIS A 61 -8.94 -2.35 0.40
N ILE A 62 -9.46 -1.13 0.31
CA ILE A 62 -9.31 -0.15 1.39
C ILE A 62 -10.23 -0.59 2.53
N ALA A 63 -9.65 -0.95 3.67
CA ALA A 63 -10.34 -1.62 4.78
C ALA A 63 -10.96 -0.64 5.78
N ASN A 64 -10.57 0.64 5.72
CA ASN A 64 -11.06 1.71 6.60
C ASN A 64 -11.63 2.93 5.83
N PRO A 65 -12.38 2.78 4.73
CA PRO A 65 -12.76 3.90 3.86
C PRO A 65 -13.61 4.96 4.58
N ASN A 66 -14.44 4.52 5.54
CA ASN A 66 -15.35 5.38 6.30
C ASN A 66 -14.93 5.54 7.77
N ALA A 67 -13.69 5.20 8.12
CA ALA A 67 -13.21 5.34 9.49
C ALA A 67 -13.00 6.81 9.85
N GLU A 68 -13.52 7.26 11.00
CA GLU A 68 -13.26 8.60 11.51
C GLU A 68 -11.76 8.79 11.81
N GLY A 69 -11.26 10.04 11.77
CA GLY A 69 -9.85 10.37 11.99
C GLY A 69 -9.22 9.80 13.27
N LYS A 70 -10.01 9.63 14.36
CA LYS A 70 -9.52 9.00 15.60
C LYS A 70 -9.17 7.51 15.46
N HIS A 71 -9.74 6.84 14.47
CA HIS A 71 -9.48 5.43 14.13
C HIS A 71 -8.32 5.28 13.14
N ARG A 72 -7.87 6.38 12.51
CA ARG A 72 -6.77 6.43 11.55
C ARG A 72 -5.41 6.68 12.22
N LYS A 73 -5.24 6.19 13.45
CA LYS A 73 -3.99 6.29 14.22
C LYS A 73 -3.19 4.98 14.11
N PRO A 74 -1.85 5.00 14.03
CA PRO A 74 -1.04 3.81 13.74
C PRO A 74 -1.43 2.58 14.56
N LEU A 75 -1.43 2.70 15.89
CA LEU A 75 -1.79 1.58 16.79
C LEU A 75 -3.23 1.11 16.62
N ARG A 76 -4.18 2.02 16.42
CA ARG A 76 -5.60 1.68 16.22
C ARG A 76 -5.81 0.95 14.90
N MET A 77 -5.18 1.42 13.82
CA MET A 77 -5.24 0.74 12.52
C MET A 77 -4.61 -0.65 12.59
N VAL A 78 -3.48 -0.83 13.27
CA VAL A 78 -2.89 -2.17 13.46
C VAL A 78 -3.83 -3.09 14.24
N GLN A 79 -4.45 -2.62 15.33
CA GLN A 79 -5.42 -3.42 16.09
C GLN A 79 -6.62 -3.88 15.24
N GLU A 80 -7.10 -3.03 14.34
CA GLU A 80 -8.17 -3.37 13.39
C GLU A 80 -7.68 -4.30 12.28
N ALA A 81 -6.48 -4.06 11.75
CA ALA A 81 -5.82 -4.90 10.77
C ALA A 81 -5.63 -6.34 11.26
N VAL A 82 -5.29 -6.54 12.55
CA VAL A 82 -5.19 -7.88 13.15
C VAL A 82 -6.54 -8.62 13.12
N ARG A 83 -7.65 -7.93 13.39
CA ARG A 83 -8.99 -8.52 13.31
C ARG A 83 -9.31 -8.93 11.87
N THR A 84 -9.00 -8.06 10.91
CA THR A 84 -9.17 -8.35 9.48
C THR A 84 -8.30 -9.53 9.05
N LEU A 85 -7.02 -9.57 9.47
CA LEU A 85 -6.09 -10.65 9.14
C LEU A 85 -6.63 -12.01 9.57
N ARG A 86 -7.06 -12.13 10.84
CA ARG A 86 -7.62 -13.38 11.39
C ARG A 86 -8.85 -13.84 10.60
N LYS A 87 -9.72 -12.91 10.20
CA LYS A 87 -10.90 -13.19 9.38
C LYS A 87 -10.50 -13.72 8.01
N VAL A 88 -9.65 -13.00 7.28
CA VAL A 88 -9.33 -13.33 5.88
C VAL A 88 -8.44 -14.56 5.76
N GLU A 89 -7.57 -14.82 6.75
CA GLU A 89 -6.82 -16.07 6.82
C GLU A 89 -7.74 -17.28 7.06
N ARG A 90 -8.78 -17.13 7.89
CA ARG A 90 -9.78 -18.19 8.08
C ARG A 90 -10.54 -18.46 6.78
N GLU A 91 -10.99 -17.42 6.08
CA GLU A 91 -11.66 -17.55 4.79
C GLU A 91 -10.76 -18.19 3.72
N ALA A 92 -9.46 -17.87 3.72
CA ALA A 92 -8.47 -18.50 2.86
C ALA A 92 -8.29 -20.00 3.15
N LYS A 93 -8.23 -20.39 4.43
CA LYS A 93 -8.19 -21.81 4.86
C LYS A 93 -9.45 -22.55 4.43
N ASP A 94 -10.62 -21.95 4.62
CA ASP A 94 -11.91 -22.53 4.22
C ASP A 94 -12.00 -22.70 2.69
N ALA A 95 -11.36 -21.80 1.94
CA ALA A 95 -11.17 -21.90 0.48
C ALA A 95 -10.06 -22.89 0.06
N GLY A 96 -9.35 -23.50 1.02
CA GLY A 96 -8.32 -24.51 0.78
C GLY A 96 -6.96 -23.98 0.39
N LEU A 97 -6.67 -22.70 0.64
CA LEU A 97 -5.32 -22.15 0.54
C LEU A 97 -4.47 -22.56 1.75
N ARG A 98 -3.14 -22.58 1.57
CA ARG A 98 -2.13 -22.92 2.57
C ARG A 98 -1.10 -21.79 2.60
N ARG A 99 -0.92 -21.20 3.78
CA ARG A 99 -0.05 -20.04 4.00
C ARG A 99 1.36 -20.21 3.42
N ASP A 100 1.97 -21.38 3.61
CA ASP A 100 3.37 -21.61 3.21
C ASP A 100 3.53 -22.15 1.78
N LYS A 101 2.43 -22.34 1.04
CA LYS A 101 2.48 -22.98 -0.30
C LYS A 101 1.79 -22.19 -1.39
N ASP A 102 0.73 -21.46 -1.05
CA ASP A 102 -0.09 -20.76 -2.02
C ASP A 102 0.30 -19.28 -2.05
N TRP A 103 0.85 -18.84 -3.19
CA TRP A 103 1.34 -17.47 -3.38
C TRP A 103 0.26 -16.41 -3.12
N ASN A 104 -1.01 -16.74 -3.30
CA ASN A 104 -2.14 -15.85 -3.15
C ASN A 104 -2.76 -15.87 -1.75
N TRP A 105 -2.04 -16.36 -0.73
CA TRP A 105 -2.42 -16.16 0.67
C TRP A 105 -2.69 -14.67 0.94
N PRO A 106 -3.81 -14.31 1.60
CA PRO A 106 -4.18 -12.92 1.78
C PRO A 106 -3.17 -12.18 2.66
N GLN A 107 -3.05 -10.88 2.43
CA GLN A 107 -2.21 -10.01 3.23
C GLN A 107 -3.03 -8.84 3.77
N VAL A 108 -2.62 -8.33 4.93
CA VAL A 108 -3.14 -7.09 5.50
C VAL A 108 -1.97 -6.13 5.70
N TRP A 109 -2.12 -4.92 5.19
CA TRP A 109 -1.13 -3.86 5.23
C TRP A 109 -1.70 -2.64 5.96
N VAL A 110 -0.83 -1.95 6.70
CA VAL A 110 -1.13 -0.64 7.29
C VAL A 110 -0.12 0.36 6.75
N LEU A 111 -0.62 1.43 6.15
CA LEU A 111 0.12 2.57 5.67
C LEU A 111 -0.17 3.76 6.58
N PHE A 112 0.86 4.39 7.12
CA PHE A 112 0.70 5.56 7.98
C PHE A 112 1.85 6.54 7.83
N ASP A 113 1.58 7.78 8.23
CA ASP A 113 2.58 8.81 8.33
C ASP A 113 3.24 8.68 9.70
N ARG A 114 4.56 8.60 9.69
CA ARG A 114 5.31 8.80 10.91
C ARG A 114 5.49 10.32 11.01
N ASP A 115 4.80 10.98 11.90
CA ASP A 115 5.10 12.34 12.38
C ASP A 115 5.41 12.25 13.90
N ASP A 116 4.91 13.19 14.71
CA ASP A 116 4.96 13.14 16.19
C ASP A 116 3.97 12.14 16.85
N HIS A 117 3.31 11.27 16.07
CA HIS A 117 2.40 10.26 16.61
C HIS A 117 3.03 9.37 17.70
N GLN A 118 2.46 9.45 18.89
CA GLN A 118 2.72 8.51 19.98
C GLN A 118 2.22 7.11 19.58
N GLY A 119 2.97 6.06 19.93
CA GLY A 119 2.56 4.66 19.74
C GLY A 119 3.00 3.99 18.43
N VAL A 120 3.81 4.65 17.59
CA VAL A 120 4.38 4.02 16.37
C VAL A 120 5.17 2.75 16.71
N ARG A 121 6.00 2.79 17.77
CA ARG A 121 6.74 1.59 18.22
C ARG A 121 5.81 0.44 18.61
N GLU A 122 4.81 0.72 19.44
CA GLU A 122 3.82 -0.29 19.85
C GLU A 122 3.05 -0.85 18.65
N ALA A 123 2.73 0.01 17.66
CA ALA A 123 2.07 -0.40 16.43
C ALA A 123 2.96 -1.35 15.60
N LEU A 124 4.25 -1.05 15.46
CA LEU A 124 5.21 -1.89 14.75
C LEU A 124 5.40 -3.24 15.45
N ASP A 125 5.61 -3.24 16.76
CA ASP A 125 5.78 -4.47 17.56
C ASP A 125 4.54 -5.37 17.47
N LEU A 126 3.34 -4.79 17.56
CA LEU A 126 2.09 -5.52 17.41
C LEU A 126 1.92 -6.07 15.98
N ALA A 127 2.27 -5.28 14.97
CA ALA A 127 2.14 -5.68 13.58
C ALA A 127 3.06 -6.87 13.26
N GLU A 128 4.33 -6.80 13.68
CA GLU A 128 5.30 -7.88 13.52
C GLU A 128 4.83 -9.15 14.21
N LYS A 129 4.41 -9.05 15.49
CA LYS A 129 3.93 -10.18 16.28
C LYS A 129 2.75 -10.91 15.62
N GLU A 130 1.80 -10.17 15.04
CA GLU A 130 0.56 -10.73 14.49
C GLU A 130 0.66 -11.04 12.99
N GLY A 131 1.73 -10.62 12.31
CA GLY A 131 1.92 -10.80 10.87
C GLY A 131 1.16 -9.80 10.01
N VAL A 132 0.78 -8.65 10.56
CA VAL A 132 0.32 -7.48 9.81
C VAL A 132 1.53 -6.79 9.21
N ARG A 133 1.47 -6.43 7.94
CA ARG A 133 2.57 -5.73 7.25
C ARG A 133 2.41 -4.22 7.39
N VAL A 134 3.53 -3.52 7.48
CA VAL A 134 3.54 -2.06 7.61
C VAL A 134 4.41 -1.47 6.50
N ALA A 135 3.96 -0.35 5.96
CA ALA A 135 4.81 0.61 5.27
C ALA A 135 4.52 2.00 5.83
N TYR A 136 5.52 2.86 5.97
CA TYR A 136 5.33 4.21 6.49
C TYR A 136 6.23 5.21 5.79
N SER A 137 5.89 6.48 5.97
CA SER A 137 6.65 7.61 5.44
C SER A 137 6.84 8.67 6.51
N HIS A 138 8.05 9.19 6.66
CA HIS A 138 8.40 10.26 7.60
C HIS A 138 8.97 11.47 6.85
N PRO A 139 8.37 12.66 6.96
CA PRO A 139 7.29 13.00 7.90
C PRO A 139 5.88 12.62 7.43
N CYS A 140 5.67 12.42 6.12
CA CYS A 140 4.36 12.10 5.57
C CYS A 140 4.43 11.43 4.19
N PHE A 141 3.31 10.94 3.67
CA PHE A 141 3.21 10.26 2.39
C PHE A 141 3.60 11.15 1.19
N GLU A 142 3.47 12.47 1.30
CA GLU A 142 3.94 13.41 0.28
C GLU A 142 5.45 13.33 0.03
N LEU A 143 6.24 12.84 0.99
CA LEU A 143 7.64 12.51 0.74
C LEU A 143 7.76 11.46 -0.37
N TRP A 144 7.04 10.33 -0.26
CA TRP A 144 7.08 9.28 -1.28
C TRP A 144 6.71 9.84 -2.66
N ARG A 145 5.70 10.71 -2.74
CA ARG A 145 5.32 11.41 -3.97
C ARG A 145 6.41 12.38 -4.47
N LEU A 146 7.06 13.12 -3.57
CA LEU A 146 8.17 14.03 -3.91
C LEU A 146 9.35 13.28 -4.54
N LEU A 147 9.64 12.07 -4.05
CA LEU A 147 10.75 11.25 -4.55
C LEU A 147 10.57 10.80 -6.01
N HIS A 148 9.36 10.88 -6.57
CA HIS A 148 9.13 10.66 -8.01
C HIS A 148 9.67 11.78 -8.89
N TYR A 149 9.86 12.98 -8.33
CA TYR A 149 10.30 14.17 -9.06
C TYR A 149 11.76 14.53 -8.80
N SER A 150 12.24 14.29 -7.57
CA SER A 150 13.57 14.71 -7.19
C SER A 150 14.12 13.88 -6.04
N ASN A 151 15.42 13.61 -6.11
CA ASN A 151 16.17 13.14 -4.94
C ASN A 151 16.10 14.20 -3.83
N TYR A 152 15.61 13.84 -2.66
CA TYR A 152 15.55 14.73 -1.50
C TYR A 152 16.08 14.00 -0.27
N THR A 153 17.14 14.55 0.35
CA THR A 153 17.88 13.88 1.43
C THR A 153 18.04 14.75 2.69
N ALA A 154 17.53 15.97 2.69
CA ALA A 154 17.59 16.85 3.86
C ALA A 154 16.49 16.50 4.86
N THR A 155 16.71 16.74 6.16
CA THR A 155 15.67 16.58 7.20
C THR A 155 14.49 17.54 6.96
N PHE A 156 13.28 17.12 7.34
CA PHE A 156 12.10 17.97 7.41
C PHE A 156 11.83 18.50 8.83
N GLY A 157 12.63 18.12 9.81
CA GLY A 157 12.38 18.40 11.22
C GLY A 157 11.05 17.80 11.70
N GLY A 158 10.57 16.73 11.06
CA GLY A 158 9.25 16.14 11.32
C GLY A 158 8.05 16.92 10.75
N VAL A 159 8.26 17.97 9.95
CA VAL A 159 7.19 18.86 9.49
C VAL A 159 6.60 18.42 8.13
N ALA A 160 5.40 17.85 8.15
CA ALA A 160 4.71 17.37 6.93
C ALA A 160 4.38 18.49 5.91
N SER A 161 4.11 19.72 6.37
CA SER A 161 3.79 20.84 5.47
C SER A 161 4.95 21.21 4.54
N ASP A 162 6.19 20.96 4.95
CA ASP A 162 7.38 21.24 4.15
C ASP A 162 7.54 20.25 3.00
N ALA A 163 7.26 18.96 3.24
CA ALA A 163 7.23 17.94 2.19
C ALA A 163 6.15 18.27 1.16
N THR A 164 4.96 18.64 1.63
CA THR A 164 3.83 19.03 0.79
C THR A 164 4.12 20.30 -0.01
N GLY A 165 4.71 21.33 0.60
CA GLY A 165 5.13 22.55 -0.09
C GLY A 165 6.16 22.27 -1.19
N LYS A 166 7.17 21.44 -0.91
CA LYS A 166 8.19 21.06 -1.89
C LYS A 166 7.60 20.27 -3.04
N LEU A 167 6.70 19.31 -2.77
CA LEU A 167 6.00 18.55 -3.81
C LEU A 167 5.23 19.48 -4.75
N ARG A 168 4.42 20.41 -4.21
CA ARG A 168 3.62 21.35 -5.01
C ARG A 168 4.48 22.30 -5.86
N SER A 169 5.71 22.57 -5.43
CA SER A 169 6.67 23.40 -6.18
C SER A 169 7.39 22.68 -7.32
N ARG A 170 7.22 21.35 -7.47
CA ARG A 170 7.96 20.58 -8.48
C ARG A 170 7.51 20.97 -9.90
N PRO A 171 8.44 21.17 -10.85
CA PRO A 171 8.11 21.36 -12.24
C PRO A 171 7.19 20.26 -12.77
N GLY A 172 6.13 20.66 -13.48
CA GLY A 172 5.14 19.73 -14.03
C GLY A 172 4.06 19.26 -13.04
N PHE A 173 4.26 19.37 -11.72
CA PHE A 173 3.28 18.89 -10.73
C PHE A 173 1.92 19.57 -10.89
N ALA A 174 1.88 20.89 -10.86
CA ALA A 174 0.63 21.65 -10.99
C ALA A 174 -0.07 21.42 -12.35
N ALA A 175 0.70 21.22 -13.42
CA ALA A 175 0.16 20.97 -14.76
C ALA A 175 -0.66 19.68 -14.86
N THR A 176 -0.41 18.70 -13.97
CA THR A 176 -1.20 17.46 -13.91
C THR A 176 -2.66 17.66 -13.48
N TYR A 177 -3.00 18.84 -12.93
CA TYR A 177 -4.36 19.17 -12.52
C TYR A 177 -5.19 19.86 -13.61
N GLY A 178 -4.59 20.16 -14.77
CA GLY A 178 -5.29 20.72 -15.91
C GLY A 178 -4.46 21.69 -16.73
N ARG A 179 -4.90 21.92 -17.97
CA ARG A 179 -4.24 22.86 -18.89
C ARG A 179 -4.25 24.27 -18.29
N GLY A 180 -3.07 24.88 -18.20
CA GLY A 180 -2.91 26.24 -17.68
C GLY A 180 -2.83 26.36 -16.15
N VAL A 181 -2.94 25.27 -15.41
CA VAL A 181 -2.75 25.28 -13.95
C VAL A 181 -1.28 25.45 -13.61
N ARG A 182 -0.95 26.52 -12.87
CA ARG A 182 0.43 26.87 -12.47
C ARG A 182 0.73 26.63 -11.00
N THR A 183 -0.31 26.62 -10.16
CA THR A 183 -0.20 26.40 -8.72
C THR A 183 -1.37 25.54 -8.26
N VAL A 184 -1.18 24.84 -7.15
CA VAL A 184 -2.23 24.07 -6.48
C VAL A 184 -2.18 24.31 -4.99
N THR A 185 -3.36 24.37 -4.38
CA THR A 185 -3.52 24.42 -2.92
C THR A 185 -3.14 23.08 -2.29
N GLU A 186 -2.93 23.08 -0.98
CA GLU A 186 -2.70 21.85 -0.23
C GLU A 186 -3.88 20.87 -0.37
N GLN A 187 -5.12 21.35 -0.24
CA GLN A 187 -6.33 20.54 -0.42
C GLN A 187 -6.41 19.91 -1.81
N GLN A 188 -6.14 20.68 -2.87
CA GLN A 188 -6.08 20.12 -4.23
C GLN A 188 -4.98 19.07 -4.36
N SER A 189 -3.84 19.28 -3.70
CA SER A 189 -2.68 18.38 -3.80
C SER A 189 -2.88 17.01 -3.14
N LYS A 190 -3.90 16.85 -2.28
CA LYS A 190 -4.30 15.55 -1.71
C LYS A 190 -4.80 14.59 -2.78
N HIS A 191 -5.45 15.10 -3.83
CA HIS A 191 -5.87 14.28 -4.93
C HIS A 191 -4.70 13.94 -5.85
N VAL A 192 -4.46 12.64 -6.06
CA VAL A 192 -3.37 12.12 -6.89
C VAL A 192 -3.82 12.14 -8.35
N ARG A 193 -2.87 12.42 -9.25
CA ARG A 193 -3.11 12.39 -10.70
C ARG A 193 -2.18 11.37 -11.35
N GLU A 194 -2.68 10.66 -12.35
CA GLU A 194 -1.91 9.63 -13.06
C GLU A 194 -0.57 10.16 -13.57
N GLY A 195 -0.56 11.35 -14.19
CA GLY A 195 0.66 11.99 -14.68
C GLY A 195 1.68 12.39 -13.60
N GLN A 196 1.34 12.27 -12.31
CA GLN A 196 2.28 12.48 -11.21
C GLN A 196 3.08 11.22 -10.87
N VAL A 197 2.50 10.05 -11.12
CA VAL A 197 3.01 8.77 -10.60
C VAL A 197 3.35 7.79 -11.72
N LEU A 198 2.50 7.69 -12.74
CA LEU A 198 2.68 6.75 -13.84
C LEU A 198 3.75 7.25 -14.83
N THR A 199 4.58 6.33 -15.29
CA THR A 199 5.56 6.60 -16.33
C THR A 199 4.85 6.86 -17.65
N PRO A 200 5.12 7.99 -18.33
CA PRO A 200 4.56 8.23 -19.65
C PRO A 200 4.99 7.13 -20.63
N SER A 201 4.10 6.73 -21.53
CA SER A 201 4.33 5.65 -22.52
C SER A 201 5.51 5.85 -23.48
N HIS A 202 6.14 7.04 -23.47
CA HIS A 202 7.25 7.39 -24.34
C HIS A 202 8.62 7.48 -23.63
N ASP A 203 8.67 7.19 -22.33
CA ASP A 203 9.85 7.38 -21.48
C ASP A 203 10.30 6.02 -20.92
N ASP A 204 11.01 5.23 -21.74
CA ASP A 204 11.33 3.80 -21.46
C ASP A 204 12.58 3.62 -20.57
N ASP A 205 13.42 4.66 -20.46
CA ASP A 205 14.75 4.53 -19.84
C ASP A 205 14.72 4.60 -18.30
N LEU A 206 13.69 5.22 -17.69
CA LEU A 206 13.54 5.32 -16.24
C LEU A 206 12.06 5.35 -15.83
N SER A 207 11.50 4.19 -15.46
CA SER A 207 10.20 4.15 -14.78
C SER A 207 10.22 5.09 -13.56
N ARG A 208 9.21 5.97 -13.44
CA ARG A 208 9.04 6.89 -12.32
C ARG A 208 9.13 6.15 -10.98
N TYR A 209 8.55 4.96 -10.91
CA TYR A 209 8.68 4.06 -9.77
C TYR A 209 10.14 3.71 -9.44
N ARG A 210 10.93 3.28 -10.43
CA ARG A 210 12.35 2.93 -10.22
C ARG A 210 13.15 4.12 -9.69
N THR A 211 12.87 5.31 -10.21
CA THR A 211 13.49 6.56 -9.74
C THR A 211 13.10 6.85 -8.29
N ALA A 212 11.81 6.79 -7.97
CA ALA A 212 11.31 7.02 -6.60
C ALA A 212 11.87 6.00 -5.60
N LYS A 213 11.88 4.70 -5.97
CA LYS A 213 12.48 3.63 -5.17
C LYS A 213 13.96 3.89 -4.91
N LYS A 214 14.73 4.25 -5.93
CA LYS A 214 16.16 4.56 -5.79
C LYS A 214 16.39 5.71 -4.82
N HIS A 215 15.59 6.78 -4.90
CA HIS A 215 15.69 7.88 -3.95
C HIS A 215 15.30 7.47 -2.53
N ALA A 216 14.25 6.65 -2.36
CA ALA A 216 13.82 6.12 -1.07
C ALA A 216 14.89 5.23 -0.43
N GLN A 217 15.49 4.32 -1.19
CA GLN A 217 16.60 3.49 -0.71
C GLN A 217 17.79 4.36 -0.28
N LYS A 218 18.15 5.38 -1.07
CA LYS A 218 19.24 6.30 -0.73
C LYS A 218 19.02 7.04 0.59
N ILE A 219 17.80 7.52 0.89
CA ILE A 219 17.52 8.15 2.19
C ILE A 219 17.52 7.13 3.32
N ASN A 220 17.00 5.93 3.08
CA ASN A 220 16.95 4.88 4.09
C ASN A 220 18.37 4.39 4.48
N ASP A 221 19.24 4.20 3.49
CA ASP A 221 20.65 3.79 3.68
C ASP A 221 21.50 4.89 4.36
N GLY A 222 21.02 6.14 4.35
CA GLY A 222 21.67 7.26 5.04
C GLY A 222 21.54 7.23 6.56
N HIS A 223 20.65 6.39 7.10
CA HIS A 223 20.45 6.29 8.54
C HIS A 223 21.39 5.26 9.18
N SER A 224 22.27 5.72 10.06
CA SER A 224 23.21 4.85 10.79
C SER A 224 22.65 4.32 12.12
N THR A 225 21.57 4.90 12.60
CA THR A 225 20.91 4.52 13.86
C THR A 225 19.90 3.40 13.65
N THR A 226 19.82 2.47 14.59
CA THR A 226 18.79 1.43 14.61
C THR A 226 17.45 1.93 15.14
N ASN A 227 17.39 3.14 15.70
CA ASN A 227 16.17 3.73 16.25
C ASN A 227 15.35 4.40 15.12
N PRO A 228 14.20 3.84 14.70
CA PRO A 228 13.38 4.41 13.63
C PRO A 228 12.86 5.80 13.95
N ASN A 229 12.87 6.19 15.24
CA ASN A 229 12.40 7.52 15.65
C ASN A 229 13.34 8.66 15.21
N ALA A 230 14.57 8.34 14.81
CA ALA A 230 15.55 9.32 14.35
C ALA A 230 15.64 9.39 12.83
N TRP A 231 14.86 8.58 12.10
CA TRP A 231 14.94 8.53 10.64
C TRP A 231 14.09 9.66 10.02
N ASP A 232 14.76 10.72 9.58
CA ASP A 232 14.17 11.83 8.83
C ASP A 232 15.11 12.33 7.71
N PRO A 233 14.72 12.21 6.42
CA PRO A 233 13.48 11.61 5.91
C PRO A 233 13.57 10.08 5.83
N TYR A 234 12.43 9.38 5.81
CA TYR A 234 12.37 7.93 5.61
C TYR A 234 11.11 7.51 4.85
N THR A 235 11.21 6.52 3.97
CA THR A 235 10.01 5.85 3.47
C THR A 235 10.30 4.43 2.98
N ASP A 236 9.42 3.50 3.28
CA ASP A 236 9.46 2.13 2.77
C ASP A 236 8.19 1.74 2.00
N VAL A 237 7.41 2.73 1.54
CA VAL A 237 6.23 2.54 0.68
C VAL A 237 6.54 1.73 -0.58
N TRP A 238 7.77 1.78 -1.07
CA TRP A 238 8.22 0.93 -2.19
C TRP A 238 8.12 -0.58 -1.89
N ARG A 239 8.26 -1.01 -0.62
CA ARG A 239 8.04 -2.41 -0.21
C ARG A 239 6.58 -2.81 -0.33
N PHE A 240 5.66 -1.90 0.00
CA PHE A 240 4.25 -2.15 -0.20
C PHE A 240 3.90 -2.28 -1.69
N VAL A 241 4.51 -1.48 -2.57
CA VAL A 241 4.34 -1.62 -4.03
C VAL A 241 4.79 -3.00 -4.52
N GLU A 242 5.97 -3.47 -4.09
CA GLU A 242 6.52 -4.76 -4.57
C GLU A 242 5.88 -5.96 -3.89
N ASP A 243 5.84 -5.98 -2.57
CA ASP A 243 5.42 -7.15 -1.80
C ASP A 243 3.90 -7.23 -1.63
N GLY A 244 3.28 -6.06 -1.43
CA GLY A 244 1.86 -5.92 -1.21
C GLY A 244 1.10 -5.97 -2.52
N LEU A 245 1.40 -5.05 -3.44
CA LEU A 245 0.69 -4.90 -4.70
C LEU A 245 1.23 -5.81 -5.83
N LEU A 246 2.37 -6.47 -5.64
CA LEU A 246 3.03 -7.31 -6.66
C LEU A 246 3.33 -6.55 -7.96
N LEU A 247 3.74 -5.28 -7.83
CA LEU A 247 4.12 -4.43 -8.96
C LEU A 247 5.64 -4.31 -9.05
N SER A 248 6.19 -4.39 -10.27
CA SER A 248 7.61 -4.15 -10.58
C SER A 248 7.89 -2.73 -11.08
N GLY A 249 6.83 -1.98 -11.34
CA GLY A 249 6.86 -0.63 -11.87
C GLY A 249 5.47 -0.15 -12.21
N TYR A 250 5.40 1.13 -12.54
CA TYR A 250 4.25 1.85 -13.07
C TYR A 250 4.74 3.12 -13.74
#